data_AF-A0A5U8XQ71-F1
#
_entry.id   AF-A0A5U8XQ71-F1
#
_cell.length_a   1.000
_cell.length_b   1.000
_cell.length_c   1.000
_cell.angle_alpha   90.00
_cell.angle_beta   90.00
_cell.angle_gamma   90.00
#
_symmetry.space_group_name_H-M   'P 1'
#
loop_
_entity.id
_entity.type
_entity.pdbx_description
1 polymer ?
#
loop_
_entity_poly.entity_id
_entity_poly.type
_entity_poly.pdbx_seq_one_letter_code
_entity_poly.pdbx_strand_id
1 'polypeptide(L)'
;MELNFYTPREKAYLNGQIQAGKANINIEPLKEIVARKFPNENWDRIYFVAKAVGNALASLAAMNTCHRDKWEWYVPKTPSNIYIDGFQHPIYTVAHNKTASDLLKVIWDRPRRELVAAVEVLKEAGYEGLKEVWIDEEDDKGEYLTLIWHGKRVPSTRNMIYLYKGSQGRPN
;
A
#
# COMPACT_ATOMS: atom_id res chain seq x y z
N MET A 1 19.24 10.62 -7.88
CA MET A 1 18.16 11.13 -8.74
C MET A 1 17.22 11.89 -7.84
N GLU A 2 17.06 13.19 -8.06
CA GLU A 2 16.16 14.02 -7.27
C GLU A 2 14.75 13.85 -7.84
N LEU A 3 13.82 13.33 -7.02
CA LEU A 3 12.43 13.15 -7.40
C LEU A 3 11.72 14.51 -7.25
N ASN A 4 11.04 14.97 -8.29
CA ASN A 4 10.34 16.26 -8.27
C ASN A 4 8.90 16.10 -8.79
N PHE A 5 8.02 15.66 -7.90
CA PHE A 5 6.59 15.45 -8.16
C PHE A 5 5.74 16.66 -7.79
N TYR A 6 6.26 17.60 -7.00
CA TYR A 6 5.57 18.83 -6.62
C TYR A 6 6.21 20.03 -7.30
N THR A 7 5.45 20.69 -8.16
CA THR A 7 5.88 21.95 -8.76
C THR A 7 6.15 23.01 -7.68
N PRO A 8 7.01 24.00 -7.94
CA PRO A 8 7.26 25.09 -7.00
C PRO A 8 5.97 25.81 -6.56
N ARG A 9 4.99 25.91 -7.47
CA ARG A 9 3.69 26.53 -7.20
C ARG A 9 2.82 25.67 -6.28
N GLU A 10 2.79 24.35 -6.48
CA GLU A 10 2.13 23.42 -5.55
C GLU A 10 2.80 23.48 -4.17
N LYS A 11 4.14 23.48 -4.12
CA LYS A 11 4.88 23.60 -2.85
C LYS A 11 4.55 24.91 -2.14
N ALA A 12 4.54 26.04 -2.83
CA ALA A 12 4.20 27.33 -2.25
C ALA A 12 2.75 27.37 -1.73
N TYR A 13 1.80 26.79 -2.47
CA TYR A 13 0.40 26.69 -2.03
C TYR A 13 0.25 25.81 -0.79
N LEU A 14 0.80 24.60 -0.81
CA LEU A 14 0.69 23.63 0.28
C LEU A 14 1.41 24.07 1.56
N ASN A 15 2.45 24.91 1.44
CA ASN A 15 3.12 25.56 2.57
C ASN A 15 2.43 26.87 3.02
N GLY A 16 1.28 27.23 2.47
CA GLY A 16 0.52 28.42 2.86
C GLY A 16 1.12 29.75 2.39
N GLN A 17 2.11 29.72 1.49
CA GLN A 17 2.73 30.93 0.91
C GLN A 17 1.82 31.58 -0.16
N ILE A 18 0.85 30.84 -0.69
CA ILE A 18 -0.18 31.33 -1.61
C ILE A 18 -1.55 31.13 -0.95
N GLN A 19 -2.35 32.19 -0.82
CA GLN A 19 -3.70 32.10 -0.25
C GLN A 19 -4.67 31.36 -1.19
N ALA A 20 -5.45 30.44 -0.60
CA ALA A 20 -6.58 29.77 -1.27
C ALA A 20 -7.58 30.83 -1.77
N GLY A 21 -7.84 30.82 -3.08
CA GLY A 21 -8.74 31.77 -3.75
C GLY A 21 -8.06 32.72 -4.75
N LYS A 22 -6.75 32.95 -4.67
CA LYS A 22 -5.99 33.72 -5.69
C LYS A 22 -5.38 32.85 -6.79
N ALA A 23 -5.29 31.54 -6.55
CA ALA A 23 -4.69 30.61 -7.49
C ALA A 23 -5.65 29.42 -7.68
N ASN A 24 -6.17 29.26 -8.90
CA ASN A 24 -6.95 28.09 -9.30
C ASN A 24 -5.97 26.92 -9.50
N ILE A 25 -5.47 26.35 -8.40
CA ILE A 25 -4.49 25.26 -8.42
C ILE A 25 -5.26 23.97 -8.13
N ASN A 26 -5.32 23.07 -9.11
CA ASN A 26 -5.84 21.73 -8.92
C ASN A 26 -4.68 20.82 -8.46
N ILE A 27 -4.66 20.47 -7.17
CA ILE A 27 -3.66 19.57 -6.61
C ILE A 27 -4.25 18.16 -6.57
N GLU A 28 -3.47 17.16 -6.98
CA GLU A 28 -3.89 15.77 -6.88
C GLU A 28 -4.17 15.42 -5.40
N PRO A 29 -5.29 14.77 -5.05
CA PRO A 29 -5.63 14.45 -3.67
C PRO A 29 -4.51 13.73 -2.91
N LEU A 30 -3.81 12.81 -3.58
CA LEU A 30 -2.67 12.09 -2.99
C LEU A 30 -1.57 13.05 -2.51
N LYS A 31 -1.26 14.10 -3.29
CA LYS A 31 -0.27 15.12 -2.93
C LYS A 31 -0.73 15.95 -1.74
N GLU A 32 -2.01 16.29 -1.67
CA GLU A 32 -2.58 17.05 -0.55
C GLU A 32 -2.48 16.27 0.76
N ILE A 33 -2.85 14.99 0.75
CA ILE A 33 -2.79 14.13 1.93
C ILE A 33 -1.34 13.94 2.40
N VAL A 34 -0.39 13.74 1.47
CA VAL A 34 1.03 13.66 1.81
C VAL A 34 1.51 14.96 2.43
N ALA A 35 1.21 16.10 1.82
CA ALA A 35 1.66 17.40 2.29
C ALA A 35 1.14 17.75 3.69
N ARG A 36 -0.08 17.31 4.01
CA ARG A 36 -0.68 17.50 5.32
C ARG A 36 -0.08 16.60 6.42
N LYS A 37 0.43 15.41 6.07
CA LYS A 37 0.92 14.40 7.03
C LYS A 37 2.44 14.42 7.25
N PHE A 38 3.21 14.87 6.27
CA PHE A 38 4.66 14.72 6.26
C PHE A 38 5.37 16.06 6.05
N PRO A 39 6.61 16.22 6.53
CA PRO A 39 7.39 17.42 6.25
C PRO A 39 7.81 17.47 4.77
N ASN A 40 8.04 18.69 4.26
CA ASN A 40 8.28 18.98 2.84
C ASN A 40 9.41 18.13 2.23
N GLU A 41 10.50 17.91 2.97
CA GLU A 41 11.61 17.09 2.48
C GLU A 41 11.23 15.63 2.15
N ASN A 42 10.11 15.13 2.69
CA ASN A 42 9.65 13.76 2.47
C ASN A 42 8.53 13.65 1.42
N TRP A 43 7.98 14.77 0.93
CA TRP A 43 6.80 14.75 0.08
C TRP A 43 7.00 13.94 -1.20
N ASP A 44 8.08 14.22 -1.92
CA ASP A 44 8.39 13.55 -3.19
C ASP A 44 8.59 12.04 -3.01
N ARG A 45 9.28 11.64 -1.94
CA ARG A 45 9.51 10.22 -1.59
C ARG A 45 8.20 9.53 -1.24
N ILE A 46 7.42 10.06 -0.29
CA ILE A 46 6.20 9.40 0.16
C ILE A 46 5.15 9.36 -0.95
N TYR A 47 5.01 10.43 -1.74
CA TYR A 47 4.15 10.44 -2.91
C TYR A 47 4.54 9.34 -3.91
N PHE A 48 5.83 9.23 -4.24
CA PHE A 48 6.32 8.18 -5.14
C PHE A 48 6.01 6.79 -4.62
N VAL A 49 6.27 6.53 -3.33
CA VAL A 49 6.00 5.23 -2.71
C VAL A 49 4.51 4.94 -2.72
N ALA A 50 3.65 5.88 -2.33
CA ALA A 50 2.20 5.74 -2.35
C ALA A 50 1.69 5.44 -3.76
N LYS A 51 2.18 6.16 -4.78
CA LYS A 51 1.82 5.92 -6.19
C LYS A 51 2.26 4.54 -6.67
N ALA A 52 3.49 4.14 -6.35
CA ALA A 52 4.03 2.84 -6.74
C ALA A 52 3.25 1.67 -6.08
N VAL A 53 2.99 1.78 -4.77
CA VAL A 53 2.21 0.78 -4.02
C VAL A 53 0.77 0.74 -4.51
N GLY A 54 0.11 1.90 -4.69
CA GLY A 54 -1.25 1.99 -5.19
C GLY A 54 -1.42 1.34 -6.57
N ASN A 55 -0.51 1.63 -7.50
CA ASN A 55 -0.49 1.01 -8.83
C ASN A 55 -0.31 -0.51 -8.76
N ALA A 56 0.57 -0.98 -7.88
CA ALA A 56 0.80 -2.41 -7.68
C ALA A 56 -0.46 -3.11 -7.15
N LEU A 57 -1.06 -2.58 -6.09
CA LEU A 57 -2.28 -3.14 -5.49
C LEU A 57 -3.47 -3.14 -6.48
N ALA A 58 -3.67 -2.03 -7.20
CA ALA A 58 -4.73 -1.94 -8.20
C ALA A 58 -4.54 -2.95 -9.33
N SER A 59 -3.31 -3.10 -9.81
CA SER A 59 -2.96 -4.05 -10.86
C SER A 59 -3.13 -5.50 -10.40
N LEU A 60 -2.69 -5.82 -9.18
CA LEU A 60 -2.88 -7.14 -8.57
C LEU A 60 -4.37 -7.47 -8.39
N ALA A 61 -5.17 -6.52 -7.93
CA ALA A 61 -6.61 -6.71 -7.82
C ALA A 61 -7.28 -6.93 -9.19
N ALA A 62 -6.80 -6.27 -10.24
CA ALA A 62 -7.32 -6.44 -11.60
C ALA A 62 -6.92 -7.79 -12.25
N MET A 63 -5.82 -8.39 -11.81
CA MET A 63 -5.37 -9.73 -12.21
C MET A 63 -6.19 -10.85 -11.56
N ASN A 64 -6.92 -10.55 -10.49
CA ASN A 64 -7.74 -11.54 -9.83
C ASN A 64 -8.95 -11.92 -10.71
N THR A 65 -9.08 -13.20 -11.01
CA THR A 65 -10.20 -13.78 -11.77
C THR A 65 -11.16 -14.57 -10.88
N CYS A 66 -10.83 -14.74 -9.59
CA CYS A 66 -11.67 -15.47 -8.65
C CYS A 66 -12.71 -14.54 -8.03
N HIS A 67 -13.98 -14.85 -8.26
CA HIS A 67 -15.13 -14.14 -7.70
C HIS A 67 -15.60 -14.69 -6.35
N ARG A 68 -14.76 -15.45 -5.64
CA ARG A 68 -15.08 -15.91 -4.28
C ARG A 68 -14.94 -14.78 -3.27
N ASP A 69 -15.91 -14.70 -2.37
CA ASP A 69 -15.83 -13.87 -1.18
C ASP A 69 -14.64 -14.35 -0.31
N LYS A 70 -13.89 -13.40 0.26
CA LYS A 70 -12.67 -13.66 1.06
C LYS A 70 -11.61 -14.53 0.37
N TRP A 71 -11.31 -14.25 -0.91
CA TRP A 71 -10.21 -14.92 -1.62
C TRP A 71 -8.83 -14.49 -1.10
N GLU A 72 -8.11 -15.40 -0.48
CA GLU A 72 -6.82 -15.10 0.15
C GLU A 72 -5.65 -15.37 -0.83
N TRP A 73 -4.82 -14.35 -1.05
CA TRP A 73 -3.74 -14.42 -2.04
C TRP A 73 -2.37 -14.39 -1.37
N TYR A 74 -1.91 -15.56 -0.95
CA TYR A 74 -0.66 -15.65 -0.22
C TYR A 74 0.57 -15.62 -1.14
N VAL A 75 1.62 -14.91 -0.73
CA VAL A 75 2.78 -14.54 -1.55
C VAL A 75 4.02 -15.32 -1.10
N PRO A 76 5.04 -15.59 -1.95
CA PRO A 76 6.29 -16.21 -1.51
C PRO A 76 6.95 -15.45 -0.34
N LYS A 77 7.52 -16.20 0.63
CA LYS A 77 8.05 -15.76 1.95
C LYS A 77 7.02 -15.42 3.04
N THR A 78 5.73 -15.62 2.77
CA THR A 78 4.75 -15.77 3.84
C THR A 78 5.04 -17.09 4.57
N PRO A 79 5.01 -17.16 5.91
CA PRO A 79 5.15 -18.44 6.60
C PRO A 79 4.05 -19.39 6.11
N SER A 80 4.33 -20.69 6.04
CA SER A 80 3.32 -21.67 5.65
C SER A 80 2.15 -21.75 6.64
N ASN A 81 2.30 -21.15 7.83
CA ASN A 81 1.27 -21.05 8.84
C ASN A 81 1.42 -19.75 9.64
N ILE A 82 0.31 -19.17 10.11
CA ILE A 82 0.27 -18.04 11.05
C ILE A 82 -0.64 -18.37 12.24
N TYR A 83 -0.40 -17.78 13.42
CA TYR A 83 -1.26 -17.97 14.59
C TYR A 83 -2.20 -16.78 14.74
N ILE A 84 -3.51 -17.05 14.72
CA ILE A 84 -4.56 -16.04 14.90
C ILE A 84 -5.59 -16.64 15.86
N ASP A 85 -5.90 -15.92 16.93
CA ASP A 85 -6.85 -16.30 17.98
C ASP A 85 -6.51 -17.66 18.65
N GLY A 86 -5.21 -17.96 18.77
CA GLY A 86 -4.70 -19.20 19.36
C GLY A 86 -4.72 -20.41 18.43
N PHE A 87 -5.14 -20.25 17.17
CA PHE A 87 -5.19 -21.31 16.18
C PHE A 87 -4.14 -21.13 15.09
N GLN A 88 -3.56 -22.24 14.64
CA GLN A 88 -2.63 -22.25 13.52
C GLN A 88 -3.41 -22.27 12.20
N HIS A 89 -3.32 -21.19 11.43
CA HIS A 89 -3.96 -21.05 10.12
C HIS A 89 -2.96 -21.38 9.01
N PRO A 90 -3.22 -22.41 8.19
CA PRO A 90 -2.37 -22.73 7.05
C PRO A 90 -2.50 -21.70 5.94
N ILE A 91 -1.37 -21.34 5.36
CA ILE A 91 -1.24 -20.32 4.32
C ILE A 91 -0.95 -21.00 2.98
N TYR A 92 -1.85 -20.85 2.02
CA TYR A 92 -1.75 -21.48 0.70
C TYR A 92 -1.46 -20.46 -0.40
N THR A 93 -0.19 -20.33 -0.80
CA THR A 93 0.21 -19.39 -1.86
C THR A 93 -0.46 -19.73 -3.18
N VAL A 94 -1.11 -18.75 -3.77
CA VAL A 94 -1.76 -18.89 -5.07
C VAL A 94 -0.70 -18.80 -6.17
N ALA A 95 -0.83 -19.68 -7.17
CA ALA A 95 0.02 -19.64 -8.35
C ALA A 95 -0.08 -18.27 -9.04
N HIS A 96 1.06 -17.67 -9.36
CA HIS A 96 1.11 -16.33 -9.94
C HIS A 96 2.18 -16.26 -11.04
N ASN A 97 1.95 -15.38 -12.01
CA ASN A 97 2.87 -15.20 -13.13
C ASN A 97 4.02 -14.23 -12.76
N LYS A 98 4.96 -14.06 -13.68
CA LYS A 98 6.12 -13.16 -13.48
C LYS A 98 5.68 -11.71 -13.21
N THR A 99 4.69 -11.21 -13.94
CA THR A 99 4.18 -9.83 -13.77
C THR A 99 3.65 -9.62 -12.36
N ALA A 100 2.85 -10.55 -11.85
CA ALA A 100 2.33 -10.53 -10.50
C ALA A 100 3.48 -10.58 -9.46
N SER A 101 4.52 -11.39 -9.71
CA SER A 101 5.72 -11.43 -8.86
C SER A 101 6.44 -10.09 -8.78
N ASP A 102 6.57 -9.39 -9.91
CA ASP A 102 7.29 -8.12 -9.97
C ASP A 102 6.50 -6.99 -9.29
N LEU A 103 5.17 -6.98 -9.42
CA LEU A 103 4.30 -6.06 -8.67
C LEU A 103 4.37 -6.31 -7.16
N LEU A 104 4.43 -7.58 -6.75
CA LEU A 104 4.57 -7.96 -5.35
C LEU A 104 5.88 -7.49 -4.73
N LYS A 105 6.99 -7.53 -5.48
CA LYS A 105 8.29 -7.00 -5.01
C LYS A 105 8.22 -5.51 -4.66
N VAL A 106 7.41 -4.72 -5.39
CA VAL A 106 7.21 -3.29 -5.11
C VAL A 106 6.65 -3.05 -3.71
N ILE A 107 5.90 -4.01 -3.18
CA ILE A 107 5.33 -3.98 -1.82
C ILE A 107 6.28 -4.68 -0.84
N TRP A 108 6.75 -5.88 -1.19
CA TRP A 108 7.52 -6.76 -0.32
C TRP A 108 8.88 -6.19 0.06
N ASP A 109 9.60 -5.58 -0.88
CA ASP A 109 10.97 -5.11 -0.63
C ASP A 109 10.99 -3.73 0.06
N ARG A 110 9.82 -3.16 0.38
CA ARG A 110 9.72 -1.85 1.03
C ARG A 110 10.00 -1.94 2.53
N PRO A 111 10.70 -0.93 3.09
CA PRO A 111 10.71 -0.72 4.53
C PRO A 111 9.28 -0.61 5.07
N ARG A 112 8.97 -1.33 6.17
CA ARG A 112 7.59 -1.41 6.68
C ARG A 112 7.02 -0.05 7.06
N ARG A 113 7.85 0.83 7.63
CA ARG A 113 7.46 2.22 7.93
C ARG A 113 7.04 3.00 6.69
N GLU A 114 7.72 2.82 5.55
CA GLU A 114 7.33 3.46 4.30
C GLU A 114 6.02 2.89 3.77
N LEU A 115 5.85 1.57 3.86
CA LEU A 115 4.64 0.93 3.39
C LEU A 115 3.42 1.34 4.21
N VAL A 116 3.53 1.38 5.54
CA VAL A 116 2.46 1.87 6.42
C VAL A 116 2.08 3.30 6.07
N ALA A 117 3.07 4.20 5.95
CA ALA A 117 2.83 5.59 5.57
C ALA A 117 2.13 5.69 4.19
N ALA A 118 2.57 4.90 3.22
CA ALA A 118 1.96 4.86 1.89
C ALA A 118 0.51 4.38 1.94
N VAL A 119 0.22 3.33 2.70
CA VAL A 119 -1.15 2.78 2.84
C VAL A 119 -2.07 3.76 3.57
N GLU A 120 -1.58 4.45 4.60
CA GLU A 120 -2.37 5.50 5.29
C GLU A 120 -2.74 6.64 4.34
N VAL A 121 -1.80 7.07 3.49
CA VAL A 121 -2.05 8.08 2.47
C VAL A 121 -3.09 7.58 1.47
N LEU A 122 -2.95 6.35 0.97
CA LEU A 122 -3.88 5.74 0.00
C LEU A 122 -5.29 5.55 0.59
N LYS A 123 -5.39 5.14 1.85
CA LYS A 123 -6.65 4.95 2.57
C LYS A 123 -7.44 6.27 2.66
N GLU A 124 -6.74 7.38 2.87
CA GLU A 124 -7.39 8.67 3.06
C GLU A 124 -7.62 9.45 1.75
N ALA A 125 -6.67 9.40 0.81
CA ALA A 125 -6.82 10.04 -0.50
C ALA A 125 -7.77 9.28 -1.44
N GLY A 126 -7.94 7.98 -1.20
CA GLY A 126 -8.41 7.04 -2.21
C GLY A 126 -7.37 6.80 -3.31
N TYR A 127 -7.61 5.78 -4.13
CA TYR A 127 -6.76 5.50 -5.28
C TYR A 127 -7.55 4.94 -6.46
N GLU A 128 -7.13 5.25 -7.68
CA GLU A 128 -7.75 4.71 -8.88
C GLU A 128 -7.57 3.18 -8.92
N GLY A 129 -8.65 2.46 -9.24
CA GLY A 129 -8.66 1.00 -9.25
C GLY A 129 -8.80 0.33 -7.87
N LEU A 130 -8.65 1.06 -6.76
CA LEU A 130 -8.87 0.55 -5.40
C LEU A 130 -10.19 1.04 -4.83
N LYS A 131 -10.91 0.13 -4.15
CA LYS A 131 -12.07 0.48 -3.33
C LYS A 131 -11.61 0.86 -1.93
N GLU A 132 -10.85 -0.03 -1.30
CA GLU A 132 -10.37 0.10 0.08
C GLU A 132 -8.98 -0.53 0.20
N VAL A 133 -8.18 -0.01 1.13
CA VAL A 133 -6.85 -0.53 1.49
C VAL A 133 -6.56 -0.20 2.95
N TRP A 134 -5.99 -1.14 3.70
CA TRP A 134 -5.58 -0.93 5.08
C TRP A 134 -4.54 -1.97 5.51
N ILE A 135 -3.94 -1.75 6.69
CA ILE A 135 -3.05 -2.70 7.35
C ILE A 135 -3.63 -3.02 8.71
N ASP A 136 -3.68 -4.30 9.04
CA ASP A 136 -4.02 -4.84 10.36
C ASP A 136 -2.82 -5.56 10.99
N GLU A 137 -2.93 -5.87 12.29
CA GLU A 137 -2.01 -6.73 13.03
C GLU A 137 -2.79 -7.91 13.61
N GLU A 138 -3.15 -8.87 12.75
CA GLU A 138 -3.98 -10.03 13.14
C GLU A 138 -3.16 -11.17 13.78
N ASP A 139 -1.83 -11.11 13.74
CA ASP A 139 -0.95 -12.16 14.29
C ASP A 139 -0.84 -12.09 15.81
N ASP A 140 -1.13 -13.19 16.49
CA ASP A 140 -1.04 -13.31 17.96
C ASP A 140 0.38 -12.98 18.48
N LYS A 141 1.40 -13.29 17.68
CA LYS A 141 2.81 -13.02 18.01
C LYS A 141 3.26 -11.61 17.62
N GLY A 142 2.43 -10.87 16.89
CA GLY A 142 2.75 -9.53 16.39
C GLY A 142 3.95 -9.47 15.44
N GLU A 143 4.35 -10.58 14.83
CA GLU A 143 5.49 -10.70 13.91
C GLU A 143 5.18 -10.19 12.49
N TYR A 144 3.89 -10.16 12.11
CA TYR A 144 3.43 -9.82 10.78
C TYR A 144 2.49 -8.61 10.76
N LEU A 145 2.59 -7.82 9.69
CA LEU A 145 1.57 -6.86 9.26
C LEU A 145 0.70 -7.52 8.20
N THR A 146 -0.61 -7.40 8.31
CA THR A 146 -1.56 -7.90 7.31
C THR A 146 -2.00 -6.74 6.42
N LEU A 147 -1.48 -6.67 5.19
CA LEU A 147 -1.94 -5.69 4.20
C LEU A 147 -3.13 -6.24 3.43
N ILE A 148 -4.24 -5.52 3.48
CA ILE A 148 -5.52 -5.92 2.88
C ILE A 148 -5.99 -4.86 1.90
N TRP A 149 -6.53 -5.27 0.76
CA TRP A 149 -7.11 -4.35 -0.22
C TRP A 149 -8.21 -4.96 -1.08
N HIS A 150 -9.11 -4.09 -1.54
CA HIS A 150 -10.21 -4.42 -2.44
C HIS A 150 -10.06 -3.64 -3.76
N GLY A 151 -10.20 -4.34 -4.89
CA GLY A 151 -10.23 -3.69 -6.20
C GLY A 151 -11.62 -3.16 -6.55
N LYS A 152 -11.70 -2.12 -7.38
CA LYS A 152 -13.01 -1.62 -7.88
C LYS A 152 -13.72 -2.59 -8.82
N ARG A 153 -12.96 -3.40 -9.58
CA ARG A 153 -13.51 -4.34 -10.56
C ARG A 153 -14.29 -5.48 -9.91
N VAL A 154 -13.77 -6.03 -8.80
CA VAL A 154 -14.39 -7.11 -8.03
C VAL A 154 -14.31 -6.75 -6.55
N PRO A 155 -15.20 -5.88 -6.05
CA PRO A 155 -15.08 -5.29 -4.72
C PRO A 155 -15.35 -6.27 -3.58
N SER A 156 -16.02 -7.39 -3.84
CA SER A 156 -16.24 -8.47 -2.87
C SER A 156 -14.98 -9.27 -2.57
N THR A 157 -13.97 -9.22 -3.45
CA THR A 157 -12.73 -9.96 -3.26
C THR A 157 -11.80 -9.20 -2.30
N ARG A 158 -11.61 -9.75 -1.08
CA ARG A 158 -10.61 -9.29 -0.10
C ARG A 158 -9.24 -9.85 -0.45
N ASN A 159 -8.34 -9.06 -1.01
CA ASN A 159 -6.96 -9.47 -1.26
C ASN A 159 -6.11 -9.19 -0.02
N MET A 160 -5.16 -10.07 0.30
CA MET A 160 -4.42 -10.01 1.55
C MET A 160 -2.99 -10.53 1.37
N ILE A 161 -2.02 -9.90 2.03
CA ILE A 161 -0.63 -10.36 2.13
C ILE A 161 -0.11 -10.13 3.55
N TYR A 162 0.59 -11.12 4.13
CA TYR A 162 1.29 -10.94 5.40
C TYR A 162 2.75 -10.53 5.17
N LEU A 163 3.19 -9.53 5.92
CA LEU A 163 4.46 -8.87 5.76
C LEU A 163 5.22 -8.89 7.08
N TYR A 164 6.31 -9.65 7.13
CA TYR A 164 7.13 -9.75 8.33
C TYR A 164 7.66 -8.37 8.79
N LYS A 165 7.55 -8.06 10.09
CA LYS A 165 7.96 -6.78 10.71
C LYS A 165 9.47 -6.68 10.98
N GLY A 166 10.14 -7.80 11.23
CA GLY A 166 11.54 -7.82 11.68
C GLY A 166 12.57 -7.46 10.60
N SER A 167 13.68 -6.87 11.04
CA SER A 167 14.91 -6.63 10.26
C SER A 167 16.01 -7.68 10.51
N GLN A 168 15.72 -8.73 11.29
CA GLN A 168 16.69 -9.71 11.79
C GLN A 168 16.28 -11.12 11.36
N GLY A 169 17.20 -11.84 10.71
CA GLY A 169 17.17 -13.30 10.58
C GLY A 169 15.96 -13.89 9.85
N ARG A 170 16.13 -14.23 8.58
CA ARG A 170 15.21 -15.13 7.87
C ARG A 170 15.01 -16.40 8.72
N PRO A 171 13.79 -16.88 8.97
CA PRO A 171 13.57 -18.30 9.04
C PRO A 171 13.86 -18.84 7.63
N ASN A 172 14.80 -19.79 7.53
CA ASN A 172 15.07 -20.53 6.31
C ASN A 172 13.82 -21.30 5.84
#